data_AF-A0A974I5T7-F1
#
_entry.id   AF-A0A974I5T7-F1
#
_cell.length_a   1.000
_cell.length_b   1.000
_cell.length_c   1.000
_cell.angle_alpha   90.00
_cell.angle_beta   90.00
_cell.angle_gamma   90.00
#
_symmetry.space_group_name_H-M   'P 1'
#
loop_
_entity.id
_entity.type
_entity.pdbx_description
1 polymer ?
#
loop_
_entity_poly.entity_id
_entity_poly.type
_entity_poly.pdbx_seq_one_letter_code
_entity_poly.pdbx_strand_id
1 'polypeptide(L)'
;MGTLKHMFWDCRKLQKYWEEVFATLTNVLGTPLVASPELAILGACDDSQFNRDQLVIVRQSLFHAHKCLTQQWKSVAPPTHQMWMVQMLNFINCMSYLYTKRGSSTKFDKVWGSWPAS
;
A
#
# COMPACT_ATOMS: atom_id res chain seq x y z
N MET A 1 1.77 7.91 27.39
CA MET A 1 0.94 8.72 26.47
C MET A 1 1.02 8.13 25.08
N GLY A 2 -0.09 7.61 24.53
CA GLY A 2 -0.13 7.08 23.16
C GLY A 2 -0.54 8.20 22.20
N THR A 3 0.40 8.66 21.38
CA THR A 3 0.11 9.62 20.30
C THR A 3 -0.21 8.86 19.02
N LEU A 4 -0.96 9.46 18.09
CA LEU A 4 -1.26 8.87 16.78
C LEU A 4 0.02 8.42 16.06
N LYS A 5 1.05 9.27 16.08
CA LYS A 5 2.38 8.93 15.56
C LYS A 5 2.99 7.70 16.23
N HIS A 6 2.83 7.51 17.54
CA HIS A 6 3.36 6.34 18.23
C HIS A 6 2.62 5.05 17.85
N MET A 7 1.30 5.12 17.69
CA MET A 7 0.46 3.97 17.34
C MET A 7 0.62 3.54 15.88
N PHE A 8 0.89 4.49 14.98
CA PHE A 8 0.91 4.25 13.53
C PHE A 8 2.28 4.39 12.87
N TRP A 9 3.32 4.86 13.57
CA TRP A 9 4.65 5.10 12.97
C TRP A 9 5.84 4.82 13.92
N ASP A 10 5.94 5.49 15.07
CA ASP A 10 7.16 5.45 15.92
C ASP A 10 7.40 4.09 16.60
N CYS A 11 6.43 3.17 16.57
CA CYS A 11 6.61 1.84 17.12
C CYS A 11 7.64 1.04 16.30
N ARG A 12 8.77 0.64 16.92
CA ARG A 12 9.83 -0.13 16.23
C ARG A 12 9.33 -1.40 15.53
N LYS A 13 8.33 -2.08 16.12
CA LYS A 13 7.70 -3.26 15.52
C LYS A 13 6.97 -2.93 14.22
N LEU A 14 6.47 -1.70 14.10
CA LEU A 14 5.72 -1.20 12.96
C LEU A 14 6.61 -0.54 11.91
N GLN A 15 7.77 0.01 12.30
CA GLN A 15 8.74 0.55 11.35
C GLN A 15 9.17 -0.49 10.32
N LYS A 16 9.48 -1.71 10.76
CA LYS A 16 9.81 -2.81 9.84
C LYS A 16 8.70 -3.08 8.82
N TYR A 17 7.45 -3.09 9.27
CA TYR A 17 6.29 -3.27 8.38
C TYR A 17 6.20 -2.15 7.34
N TRP A 18 6.35 -0.89 7.76
CA TRP A 18 6.34 0.24 6.83
C TRP A 18 7.50 0.20 5.86
N GLU A 19 8.72 -0.08 6.32
CA GLU A 19 9.91 -0.23 5.47
C GLU A 19 9.68 -1.25 4.35
N GLU A 20 9.12 -2.42 4.67
CA GLU A 20 8.83 -3.47 3.70
C GLU A 20 7.72 -3.04 2.70
N VAL A 21 6.70 -2.32 3.16
CA VAL A 21 5.63 -1.76 2.30
C VAL A 21 6.19 -0.69 1.35
N PHE A 22 6.97 0.27 1.86
CA PHE A 22 7.57 1.34 1.06
C PHE A 22 8.62 0.82 0.09
N ALA A 23 9.40 -0.20 0.47
CA ALA A 23 10.32 -0.88 -0.44
C ALA A 23 9.57 -1.54 -1.61
N THR A 24 8.45 -2.22 -1.32
CA THR A 24 7.61 -2.82 -2.37
C THR A 24 7.05 -1.75 -3.30
N LEU A 25 6.51 -0.66 -2.76
CA LEU A 25 5.98 0.45 -3.54
C LEU A 25 7.04 1.11 -4.40
N THR A 26 8.23 1.36 -3.86
CA THR A 26 9.36 1.94 -4.61
C THR A 26 9.70 1.07 -5.82
N ASN A 27 9.74 -0.26 -5.64
CA ASN A 27 10.00 -1.20 -6.72
C ASN A 27 8.89 -1.19 -7.79
N VAL A 28 7.61 -1.21 -7.36
CA VAL A 28 6.45 -1.20 -8.27
C VAL A 28 6.36 0.10 -9.07
N LEU A 29 6.64 1.24 -8.43
CA LEU A 29 6.53 2.57 -9.04
C LEU A 29 7.71 2.89 -9.97
N GLY A 30 8.85 2.21 -9.80
CA GLY A 30 10.10 2.51 -10.50
C GLY A 30 10.73 3.84 -10.08
N THR A 31 10.23 4.44 -9.00
CA THR A 31 10.64 5.76 -8.49
C THR A 31 10.77 5.71 -6.97
N PRO A 32 11.80 6.35 -6.36
CA PRO A 32 11.96 6.39 -4.91
C PRO A 32 10.74 6.96 -4.20
N LEU A 33 10.13 6.17 -3.32
CA LEU A 33 9.07 6.62 -2.41
C LEU A 33 9.66 6.77 -1.01
N VAL A 34 9.85 8.02 -0.57
CA VAL A 34 10.42 8.32 0.74
C VAL A 34 9.38 8.04 1.82
N ALA A 35 9.70 7.11 2.72
CA ALA A 35 8.86 6.78 3.84
C ALA A 35 8.82 7.96 4.83
N SER A 36 7.63 8.50 5.08
CA SER A 36 7.42 9.59 6.04
C SER A 36 6.18 9.31 6.90
N PRO A 37 6.10 9.82 8.14
CA PRO A 37 4.91 9.69 8.95
C PRO A 37 3.68 10.35 8.29
N GLU A 38 3.86 11.43 7.54
CA GLU A 38 2.77 12.09 6.80
C GLU A 38 2.20 11.17 5.73
N LEU A 39 3.06 10.53 4.94
CA LEU A 39 2.63 9.60 3.90
C LEU A 39 2.05 8.32 4.51
N ALA A 40 2.70 7.77 5.53
CA ALA A 40 2.28 6.53 6.17
C ALA A 40 1.00 6.68 7.00
N ILE A 41 0.75 7.82 7.64
CA ILE A 41 -0.44 8.03 8.49
C ILE A 41 -1.57 8.67 7.70
N LEU A 42 -1.28 9.72 6.92
CA LEU A 42 -2.29 10.52 6.24
C LEU A 42 -2.51 10.10 4.78
N GLY A 43 -1.62 9.31 4.20
CA GLY A 43 -1.62 9.03 2.76
C GLY A 43 -1.30 10.27 1.93
N ALA A 44 -0.72 11.31 2.55
CA ALA A 44 -0.35 12.55 1.89
C ALA A 44 0.90 12.31 1.04
N CYS A 45 0.68 12.13 -0.26
CA CYS A 45 1.73 12.02 -1.27
C CYS A 45 1.82 13.34 -2.04
N ASP A 46 3.02 13.70 -2.50
CA ASP A 46 3.16 14.80 -3.44
C ASP A 46 2.60 14.36 -4.80
N ASP A 47 1.39 14.79 -5.12
CA ASP A 47 0.71 14.46 -6.37
C ASP A 47 1.50 14.92 -7.61
N SER A 48 2.47 15.83 -7.47
CA SER A 48 3.35 16.25 -8.58
C SER A 48 4.44 15.22 -8.92
N GLN A 49 4.76 14.33 -7.99
CA GLN A 49 5.81 13.30 -8.18
C GLN A 49 5.30 12.10 -8.99
N PHE A 50 3.99 11.85 -9.03
CA PHE A 50 3.40 10.63 -9.58
C PHE A 50 2.36 10.92 -10.65
N ASN A 51 2.32 10.07 -11.68
CA ASN A 51 1.21 10.11 -12.63
C ASN A 51 -0.09 9.55 -12.01
N ARG A 52 -1.22 9.72 -12.71
CA ARG A 52 -2.55 9.30 -12.20
C ARG A 52 -2.62 7.80 -11.86
N ASP A 53 -1.97 6.95 -12.65
CA ASP A 53 -2.01 5.51 -12.45
C ASP A 53 -1.14 5.10 -11.24
N GLN A 54 0.04 5.70 -11.11
CA GLN A 54 0.91 5.56 -9.93
C GLN A 54 0.21 6.04 -8.64
N LEU A 55 -0.52 7.16 -8.69
CA LEU A 55 -1.31 7.64 -7.55
C LEU A 55 -2.40 6.65 -7.14
N VAL A 56 -3.01 5.93 -8.09
CA VAL A 56 -3.96 4.85 -7.79
C VAL A 56 -3.25 3.73 -7.02
N ILE A 57 -2.08 3.28 -7.48
CA ILE A 57 -1.29 2.26 -6.79
C ILE A 57 -1.01 2.70 -5.35
N VAL A 58 -0.40 3.89 -5.17
CA VAL A 58 -0.02 4.42 -3.85
C VAL A 58 -1.23 4.49 -2.91
N ARG A 59 -2.32 5.10 -3.35
CA ARG A 59 -3.52 5.29 -2.51
C ARG A 59 -4.17 3.97 -2.11
N GLN A 60 -4.29 3.03 -3.03
CA GLN A 60 -4.85 1.71 -2.71
C GLN A 60 -3.92 0.92 -1.79
N SER A 61 -2.61 0.94 -2.06
CA SER A 61 -1.62 0.28 -1.21
C SER A 61 -1.62 0.78 0.23
N LEU A 62 -1.66 2.09 0.44
CA LEU A 62 -1.74 2.69 1.77
C LEU A 62 -3.06 2.38 2.45
N PHE A 63 -4.19 2.45 1.72
CA PHE A 63 -5.49 2.05 2.25
C PHE A 63 -5.48 0.61 2.77
N HIS A 64 -4.94 -0.33 1.99
CA HIS A 64 -4.81 -1.73 2.41
C HIS A 64 -3.81 -1.90 3.57
N ALA A 65 -2.75 -1.08 3.63
CA ALA A 65 -1.82 -1.11 4.75
C ALA A 65 -2.49 -0.65 6.06
N HIS A 66 -3.30 0.41 6.02
CA HIS A 66 -4.12 0.86 7.14
C HIS A 66 -5.18 -0.18 7.54
N LYS A 67 -5.78 -0.84 6.56
CA LYS A 67 -6.72 -1.94 6.82
C LYS A 67 -6.04 -3.07 7.60
N CYS A 68 -4.82 -3.47 7.25
CA CYS A 68 -4.08 -4.47 8.03
C CYS A 68 -3.76 -4.00 9.45
N LEU A 69 -3.39 -2.72 9.61
CA LEU A 69 -3.13 -2.13 10.93
C LEU A 69 -4.37 -2.12 11.82
N THR A 70 -5.49 -1.64 11.28
CA THR A 70 -6.77 -1.60 11.99
C THR A 70 -7.29 -3.01 12.32
N GLN A 71 -7.06 -4.01 11.45
CA GLN A 71 -7.41 -5.40 11.74
C GLN A 71 -6.61 -5.98 12.91
N GLN A 72 -5.33 -5.60 13.05
CA GLN A 72 -4.47 -6.05 14.14
C GLN A 72 -4.42 -5.06 15.32
N TRP A 73 -5.28 -4.04 15.38
CA TRP A 73 -5.14 -2.96 16.36
C TRP A 73 -5.30 -3.41 17.83
N LYS A 74 -6.05 -4.50 18.06
CA LYS A 74 -6.20 -5.13 19.39
C LYS A 74 -5.18 -6.24 19.65
N SER A 75 -4.42 -6.63 18.65
CA SER A 75 -3.40 -7.67 18.73
C SER A 75 -2.10 -7.10 19.28
N VAL A 76 -1.35 -7.93 20.01
CA VAL A 76 0.00 -7.57 20.50
C VAL A 76 1.03 -7.64 19.36
N ALA A 77 0.70 -8.35 18.28
CA ALA A 77 1.54 -8.50 17.10
C ALA A 77 1.19 -7.44 16.04
N PRO A 78 2.18 -6.78 15.43
CA PRO A 78 1.94 -5.90 14.28
C PRO A 78 1.47 -6.72 13.07
N PRO A 79 0.80 -6.10 12.08
CA PRO A 79 0.59 -6.76 10.80
C PRO A 79 1.94 -7.07 10.13
N THR A 80 1.98 -8.16 9.39
CA THR A 80 3.15 -8.57 8.61
C THR A 80 3.05 -8.03 7.19
N HIS A 81 4.19 -7.83 6.52
CA HIS A 81 4.21 -7.49 5.09
C HIS A 81 3.47 -8.52 4.24
N GLN A 82 3.59 -9.82 4.58
CA GLN A 82 2.83 -10.88 3.92
C GLN A 82 1.31 -10.70 4.05
N MET A 83 0.81 -10.29 5.21
CA MET A 83 -0.63 -10.01 5.40
C MET A 83 -1.10 -8.89 4.47
N TRP A 84 -0.30 -7.83 4.34
CA TRP A 84 -0.58 -6.73 3.41
C TRP A 84 -0.50 -7.16 1.95
N MET A 85 0.55 -7.91 1.56
CA MET A 85 0.71 -8.40 0.19
C MET A 85 -0.47 -9.29 -0.24
N VAL A 86 -0.94 -10.17 0.64
CA VAL A 86 -2.15 -10.98 0.38
C VAL A 86 -3.39 -10.10 0.20
N GLN A 87 -3.58 -9.06 1.01
CA GLN A 87 -4.70 -8.11 0.82
C GLN A 87 -4.60 -7.39 -0.53
N MET A 88 -3.40 -6.97 -0.94
CA MET A 88 -3.16 -6.31 -2.22
C MET A 88 -3.44 -7.24 -3.40
N LEU A 89 -2.92 -8.47 -3.39
CA LEU A 89 -3.14 -9.44 -4.46
C LEU A 89 -4.62 -9.81 -4.61
N ASN A 90 -5.34 -10.00 -3.50
CA ASN A 90 -6.78 -10.23 -3.54
C ASN A 90 -7.54 -9.06 -4.18
N PHE A 91 -7.16 -7.82 -3.86
CA PHE A 91 -7.72 -6.63 -4.47
C PHE A 91 -7.41 -6.56 -5.97
N ILE A 92 -6.15 -6.76 -6.36
CA ILE A 92 -5.70 -6.70 -7.77
C ILE A 92 -6.40 -7.79 -8.60
N ASN A 93 -6.53 -9.01 -8.08
CA ASN A 93 -7.28 -10.09 -8.75
C ASN A 93 -8.75 -9.72 -8.95
N CYS A 94 -9.39 -9.11 -7.95
CA CYS A 94 -10.74 -8.59 -8.07
C CYS A 94 -10.83 -7.50 -9.16
N MET A 95 -9.88 -6.56 -9.18
CA MET A 95 -9.81 -5.52 -10.20
C MET A 95 -9.63 -6.12 -11.60
N SER A 96 -8.73 -7.09 -11.78
CA SER A 96 -8.51 -7.79 -13.05
C SER A 96 -9.81 -8.38 -13.60
N TYR A 97 -10.56 -9.06 -12.74
CA TYR A 97 -11.88 -9.60 -13.08
C TYR A 97 -12.88 -8.51 -13.49
N LEU A 98 -12.97 -7.42 -12.71
CA LEU A 98 -13.89 -6.32 -12.99
C LEU A 98 -13.55 -5.57 -14.29
N TYR A 99 -12.27 -5.32 -14.55
CA TYR A 99 -11.82 -4.66 -15.78
C TYR A 99 -12.06 -5.53 -17.01
N THR A 100 -11.81 -6.84 -16.90
CA THR A 100 -12.09 -7.82 -17.96
C THR A 100 -13.57 -7.84 -18.30
N LYS A 101 -14.45 -7.89 -17.28
CA LYS A 101 -15.90 -7.82 -17.50
C LYS A 101 -16.38 -6.54 -18.17
N ARG A 102 -15.64 -5.43 -18.01
CA ARG A 102 -15.94 -4.13 -18.62
C ARG A 102 -15.25 -3.91 -19.97
N GLY A 103 -14.57 -4.92 -20.52
CA GLY A 103 -13.81 -4.80 -21.76
C GLY A 103 -12.66 -3.79 -21.69
N SER A 104 -12.12 -3.53 -20.48
CA SER A 104 -11.14 -2.48 -20.20
C SER A 104 -9.81 -3.04 -19.66
N SER A 105 -9.40 -4.24 -20.09
CA SER A 105 -8.18 -4.90 -19.60
C SER A 105 -6.90 -4.09 -19.82
N THR A 106 -6.83 -3.31 -20.89
CA THR A 106 -5.68 -2.39 -21.14
C THR A 106 -5.51 -1.34 -20.05
N LYS A 107 -6.61 -0.86 -19.43
CA LYS A 107 -6.54 0.05 -18.28
C LYS A 107 -6.04 -0.67 -17.03
N PHE A 108 -6.38 -1.95 -16.86
CA PHE A 108 -5.87 -2.75 -15.76
C PHE A 108 -4.36 -2.92 -15.89
N ASP A 109 -3.87 -3.35 -17.05
CA ASP A 109 -2.44 -3.58 -17.29
C ASP A 109 -1.62 -2.30 -17.08
N LYS A 110 -2.17 -1.15 -17.50
CA LYS A 110 -1.53 0.16 -17.31
C LYS A 110 -1.30 0.52 -15.84
N VAL A 111 -2.23 0.15 -14.95
CA VAL A 111 -2.16 0.50 -13.53
C VAL A 111 -1.46 -0.60 -12.71
N TRP A 112 -1.73 -1.89 -13.00
CA TRP A 112 -1.34 -3.01 -12.15
C TRP A 112 -0.32 -3.94 -12.77
N GLY A 113 0.08 -3.73 -14.04
CA GLY A 113 1.02 -4.62 -14.74
C GLY A 113 2.41 -4.68 -14.13
N SER A 114 2.82 -3.68 -13.36
CA SER A 114 4.10 -3.63 -12.64
C SER A 114 4.05 -4.29 -11.26
N TRP A 115 2.88 -4.76 -10.80
CA TRP A 115 2.76 -5.39 -9.49
C TRP A 115 3.34 -6.81 -9.50
N PRO A 116 4.17 -7.21 -8.53
CA PRO A 116 4.74 -8.55 -8.49
C PRO A 116 3.63 -9.60 -8.30
N ALA A 117 3.62 -10.62 -9.16
CA ALA A 117 2.81 -11.81 -8.93
C ALA A 117 3.34 -12.56 -7.69
N SER A 118 2.43 -13.13 -6.90
CA SER A 118 2.73 -14.03 -5.77
C SER A 118 3.53 -15.25 -6.19
#